data_AF-A0A844MRG1-F1
#
_entry.id   AF-A0A844MRG1-F1
#
_cell.length_a   1.000
_cell.length_b   1.000
_cell.length_c   1.000
_cell.angle_alpha   90.00
_cell.angle_beta   90.00
_cell.angle_gamma   90.00
#
_symmetry.space_group_name_H-M   'P 1'
#
loop_
_entity.id
_entity.type
_entity.pdbx_description
1 polymer ?
#
loop_
_entity_poly.entity_id
_entity_poly.type
_entity_poly.pdbx_seq_one_letter_code
_entity_poly.pdbx_strand_id
1 'polypeptide(L)'
;MNSQWTALLKNIGEWEGSFTRLSPLGEILEDTPSVVALEGLDNNQKIRQTIRLGGSDKVLEYSTLARSVLFFDNGAFSQGSIQLAPFSEFGAEFGLIYENQRLRLVQLFDKNLQLDKLTLIREHLAGTQPPQKPPLTVDELLGEWQGEAVTIYPDWRSPENYSTKMQLQLDGNGRLIQSLTFGNRTISSTATVKNSIIHFDQDSQKQVQVLLLPNGASATSPLKLSLRQPFFLEVGWLIQPGLRQRMIRSYSDKGDWISLTLVTENKI
;
A
#
# COMPACT_ATOMS: atom_id res chain seq x y z
N MET A 1 -9.69 -13.14 18.10
CA MET A 1 -9.50 -12.19 16.99
C MET A 1 -10.04 -10.85 17.45
N ASN A 2 -9.24 -9.79 17.33
CA ASN A 2 -9.75 -8.44 17.58
C ASN A 2 -10.77 -8.10 16.48
N SER A 3 -11.81 -7.33 16.83
CA SER A 3 -12.77 -6.88 15.83
C SER A 3 -12.10 -5.89 14.86
N GLN A 4 -12.59 -5.80 13.62
CA GLN A 4 -12.14 -4.78 12.65
C GLN A 4 -12.22 -3.35 13.22
N TRP A 5 -13.20 -3.11 14.09
CA TRP A 5 -13.34 -1.86 14.82
C TRP A 5 -12.18 -1.62 15.80
N THR A 6 -11.81 -2.63 16.59
CA THR A 6 -10.66 -2.56 17.50
C THR A 6 -9.35 -2.27 16.76
N ALA A 7 -9.17 -2.85 15.57
CA ALA A 7 -8.01 -2.58 14.73
C ALA A 7 -8.02 -1.13 14.19
N LEU A 8 -9.18 -0.62 13.75
CA LEU A 8 -9.34 0.80 13.40
C LEU A 8 -8.96 1.73 14.56
N LEU A 9 -9.34 1.41 15.80
CA LEU A 9 -9.02 2.24 16.97
C LEU A 9 -7.51 2.43 17.21
N LYS A 10 -6.65 1.58 16.61
CA LYS A 10 -5.18 1.80 16.61
C LYS A 10 -4.74 3.05 15.84
N ASN A 11 -5.62 3.62 15.03
CA ASN A 11 -5.38 4.85 14.28
C ASN A 11 -5.83 6.12 15.03
N ILE A 12 -6.39 6.02 16.24
CA ILE A 12 -6.75 7.19 17.05
C ILE A 12 -5.50 8.03 17.33
N GLY A 13 -5.64 9.33 17.20
CA GLY A 13 -4.55 10.31 17.34
C GLY A 13 -4.67 11.45 16.36
N GLU A 14 -3.89 12.49 16.59
CA GLU A 14 -3.68 13.58 15.65
C GLU A 14 -2.45 13.29 14.79
N TRP A 15 -2.67 13.13 13.49
CA TRP A 15 -1.65 12.78 12.51
C TRP A 15 -1.32 13.98 11.65
N GLU A 16 -0.10 14.51 11.80
CA GLU A 16 0.44 15.63 11.04
C GLU A 16 1.25 15.12 9.86
N GLY A 17 1.21 15.83 8.73
CA GLY A 17 1.89 15.36 7.53
C GLY A 17 1.57 16.15 6.28
N SER A 18 1.58 15.46 5.14
CA SER A 18 1.14 16.03 3.87
C SER A 18 0.49 15.00 2.95
N PHE A 19 -0.37 15.50 2.06
CA PHE A 19 -0.93 14.75 0.94
C PHE A 19 -0.17 15.17 -0.32
N THR A 20 0.65 14.26 -0.83
CA THR A 20 1.49 14.48 -2.02
C THR A 20 0.86 13.82 -3.22
N ARG A 21 0.44 14.60 -4.21
CA ARG A 21 -0.06 14.08 -5.49
C ARG A 21 1.10 13.78 -6.41
N LEU A 22 1.05 12.60 -7.02
CA LEU A 22 2.09 12.09 -7.90
C LEU A 22 1.52 11.75 -9.28
N SER A 23 2.33 11.96 -10.32
CA SER A 23 2.05 11.44 -11.67
C SER A 23 2.14 9.91 -11.70
N PRO A 24 1.61 9.24 -12.73
CA PRO A 24 1.80 7.79 -12.94
C PRO A 24 3.26 7.33 -13.06
N LEU A 25 4.19 8.27 -13.23
CA LEU A 25 5.64 8.04 -13.28
C LEU A 25 6.33 8.31 -11.93
N GLY A 26 5.57 8.71 -10.90
CA GLY A 26 6.09 8.99 -9.56
C GLY A 26 6.61 10.42 -9.37
N GLU A 27 6.36 11.34 -10.30
CA GLU A 27 6.78 12.74 -10.18
C GLU A 27 5.86 13.50 -9.24
N ILE A 28 6.42 14.34 -8.36
CA ILE A 28 5.64 15.18 -7.45
C ILE A 28 4.99 16.32 -8.23
N LEU A 29 3.65 16.37 -8.19
CA LEU A 29 2.85 17.41 -8.83
C LEU A 29 2.43 18.49 -7.82
N GLU A 30 2.08 18.06 -6.61
CA GLU A 30 1.56 18.94 -5.55
C GLU A 30 1.81 18.29 -4.19
N ASP A 31 2.10 19.10 -3.17
CA ASP A 31 2.24 18.66 -1.79
C ASP A 31 1.48 19.61 -0.87
N THR A 32 0.42 19.09 -0.24
CA THR A 32 -0.47 19.89 0.61
C THR A 32 -0.32 19.47 2.07
N PRO A 33 0.11 20.37 2.98
CA PRO A 33 0.16 20.08 4.41
C PRO A 33 -1.21 19.65 4.95
N SER A 34 -1.19 18.70 5.87
CA SER A 34 -2.40 18.09 6.41
C SER A 34 -2.31 17.80 7.91
N VAL A 35 -3.47 17.88 8.57
CA VAL A 35 -3.68 17.30 9.90
C VAL A 35 -4.92 16.40 9.85
N VAL A 36 -4.77 15.15 10.22
CA VAL A 36 -5.86 14.16 10.29
C VAL A 36 -6.02 13.68 11.72
N ALA A 37 -7.05 14.15 12.41
CA ALA A 37 -7.38 13.71 13.75
C ALA A 37 -8.44 12.61 13.71
N LEU A 38 -8.19 11.49 14.40
CA LEU A 38 -9.19 10.46 14.68
C LEU A 38 -9.43 10.42 16.19
N GLU A 39 -10.67 10.72 16.59
CA GLU A 39 -11.09 10.78 17.99
C GLU A 39 -12.14 9.71 18.27
N GLY A 40 -11.94 8.95 19.35
CA GLY A 40 -12.94 8.02 19.86
C GLY A 40 -14.03 8.76 20.63
N LEU A 41 -15.29 8.51 20.28
CA LEU A 41 -16.48 9.04 20.96
C LEU A 41 -17.28 7.88 21.55
N ASP A 42 -18.15 8.18 22.52
CA ASP A 42 -19.10 7.23 23.09
C ASP A 42 -18.42 5.92 23.56
N ASN A 43 -17.39 6.03 24.39
CA ASN A 43 -16.53 4.90 24.81
C ASN A 43 -15.95 4.11 23.61
N ASN A 44 -15.44 4.84 22.62
CA ASN A 44 -14.88 4.29 21.37
C ASN A 44 -15.87 3.47 20.53
N GLN A 45 -17.19 3.68 20.66
CA GLN A 45 -18.19 3.07 19.78
C GLN A 45 -18.44 3.88 18.50
N LYS A 46 -17.91 5.11 18.46
CA LYS A 46 -17.96 6.00 17.30
C LYS A 46 -16.58 6.63 17.12
N ILE A 47 -16.22 6.94 15.87
CA ILE A 47 -15.06 7.76 15.55
C ILE A 47 -15.51 9.04 14.88
N ARG A 48 -14.92 10.15 15.30
CA ARG A 48 -14.88 11.40 14.55
C ARG A 48 -13.52 11.51 13.87
N GLN A 49 -13.54 11.65 12.55
CA GLN A 49 -12.37 11.93 11.74
C GLN A 49 -12.44 13.37 11.23
N THR A 50 -11.46 14.18 11.60
CA THR A 50 -11.31 15.55 11.13
C THR A 50 -10.08 15.62 10.21
N ILE A 51 -10.29 15.95 8.95
CA ILE A 51 -9.23 16.11 7.94
C ILE A 51 -9.10 17.60 7.64
N ARG A 52 -7.94 18.17 7.93
CA ARG A 52 -7.58 19.55 7.59
C ARG A 52 -6.55 19.51 6.47
N LEU A 53 -6.86 20.10 5.32
CA LEU A 53 -6.03 20.09 4.11
C LEU A 53 -5.98 21.49 3.50
N GLY A 54 -4.80 22.13 3.51
CA GLY A 54 -4.60 23.41 2.82
C GLY A 54 -5.60 24.51 3.20
N GLY A 55 -6.10 24.52 4.45
CA GLY A 55 -7.10 25.47 4.95
C GLY A 55 -8.57 25.05 4.76
N SER A 56 -8.82 23.87 4.18
CA SER A 56 -10.15 23.24 4.14
C SER A 56 -10.30 22.19 5.22
N ASP A 57 -11.46 22.15 5.87
CA ASP A 57 -11.78 21.20 6.93
C ASP A 57 -12.93 20.29 6.50
N LYS A 58 -12.75 18.98 6.71
CA LYS A 58 -13.76 17.96 6.49
C LYS A 58 -13.91 17.11 7.74
N VAL A 59 -15.13 17.00 8.26
CA VAL A 59 -15.45 16.17 9.42
C VAL A 59 -16.34 15.01 8.97
N LEU A 60 -15.99 13.80 9.41
CA LEU A 60 -16.73 12.57 9.20
C LEU A 60 -16.97 11.91 10.55
N GLU A 61 -18.17 11.40 10.78
CA GLU A 61 -18.48 10.56 11.94
C GLU A 61 -19.04 9.22 11.48
N TYR A 62 -18.57 8.14 12.08
CA TYR A 62 -19.04 6.79 11.77
C TYR A 62 -18.94 5.88 12.98
N SER A 63 -19.86 4.92 13.04
CA SER A 63 -19.93 3.87 14.07
C SER A 63 -19.86 2.46 13.46
N THR A 64 -19.68 2.37 12.15
CA THR A 64 -19.58 1.11 11.39
C THR A 64 -18.55 1.25 10.27
N LEU A 65 -17.98 0.12 9.84
CA LEU A 65 -17.05 0.06 8.71
C LEU A 65 -17.77 -0.33 7.43
N ALA A 66 -17.37 0.28 6.31
CA ALA A 66 -17.82 -0.14 4.99
C ALA A 66 -17.27 -1.52 4.63
N ARG A 67 -17.96 -2.27 3.77
CA ARG A 67 -17.47 -3.57 3.27
C ARG A 67 -16.22 -3.47 2.41
N SER A 68 -15.88 -2.26 1.96
CA SER A 68 -14.72 -1.96 1.12
C SER A 68 -13.40 -1.81 1.88
N VAL A 69 -13.44 -1.83 3.22
CA VAL A 69 -12.27 -1.64 4.07
C VAL A 69 -12.00 -2.87 4.94
N LEU A 70 -10.72 -3.21 5.07
CA LEU A 70 -10.23 -4.19 6.05
C LEU A 70 -9.00 -3.64 6.78
N PHE A 71 -8.89 -4.00 8.04
CA PHE A 71 -7.81 -3.65 8.96
C PHE A 71 -7.09 -4.91 9.45
N PHE A 72 -5.77 -4.82 9.58
CA PHE A 72 -4.93 -5.75 10.31
C PHE A 72 -4.86 -5.34 11.78
N ASP A 73 -4.49 -6.27 12.66
CA ASP A 73 -4.48 -6.06 14.12
C ASP A 73 -3.59 -4.89 14.59
N ASN A 74 -2.57 -4.53 13.81
CA ASN A 74 -1.70 -3.39 14.10
C ASN A 74 -2.31 -2.03 13.69
N GLY A 75 -3.47 -2.01 13.04
CA GLY A 75 -4.12 -0.81 12.51
C GLY A 75 -3.81 -0.50 11.04
N ALA A 76 -2.93 -1.26 10.39
CA ALA A 76 -2.72 -1.14 8.95
C ALA A 76 -4.02 -1.53 8.22
N PHE A 77 -4.32 -0.89 7.09
CA PHE A 77 -5.60 -1.08 6.43
C PHE A 77 -5.53 -0.90 4.92
N SER A 78 -6.56 -1.36 4.23
CA SER A 78 -6.83 -0.93 2.86
C SER A 78 -8.32 -0.67 2.67
N GLN A 79 -8.65 0.44 2.02
CA GLN A 79 -10.00 0.75 1.56
C GLN A 79 -10.00 0.96 0.05
N GLY A 80 -11.02 0.49 -0.66
CA GLY A 80 -11.07 0.72 -2.10
C GLY A 80 -12.21 0.02 -2.81
N SER A 81 -12.09 -0.05 -4.14
CA SER A 81 -13.06 -0.73 -4.99
C SER A 81 -13.19 -2.21 -4.58
N ILE A 82 -14.43 -2.71 -4.53
CA ILE A 82 -14.71 -4.14 -4.25
C ILE A 82 -14.90 -4.94 -5.53
N GLN A 83 -15.10 -4.26 -6.66
CA GLN A 83 -15.37 -4.85 -7.96
C GLN A 83 -14.74 -3.95 -9.04
N LEU A 84 -14.01 -4.56 -9.97
CA LEU A 84 -13.61 -3.91 -11.21
C LEU A 84 -14.81 -3.92 -12.18
N ALA A 85 -15.20 -2.74 -12.66
CA ALA A 85 -16.27 -2.59 -13.63
C ALA A 85 -15.81 -1.84 -14.89
N PRO A 86 -16.42 -2.08 -16.06
CA PRO A 86 -16.13 -1.31 -17.27
C PRO A 86 -16.47 0.17 -17.09
N PHE A 87 -15.60 1.05 -17.61
CA PHE A 87 -15.80 2.51 -17.66
C PHE A 87 -15.98 3.22 -16.31
N SER A 88 -15.66 2.56 -15.20
CA SER A 88 -15.58 3.17 -13.87
C SER A 88 -14.13 3.47 -13.52
N GLU A 89 -13.92 4.55 -12.75
CA GLU A 89 -12.65 4.70 -12.04
C GLU A 89 -12.46 3.53 -11.07
N PHE A 90 -11.22 3.15 -10.86
CA PHE A 90 -10.87 2.04 -9.99
C PHE A 90 -9.68 2.43 -9.13
N GLY A 91 -9.63 1.94 -7.91
CA GLY A 91 -8.50 2.23 -7.05
C GLY A 91 -8.67 1.76 -5.63
N ALA A 92 -7.59 1.90 -4.89
CA ALA A 92 -7.54 1.62 -3.47
C ALA A 92 -6.52 2.50 -2.78
N GLU A 93 -6.81 2.78 -1.51
CA GLU A 93 -5.88 3.30 -0.54
C GLU A 93 -5.33 2.15 0.30
N PHE A 94 -4.07 2.27 0.66
CA PHE A 94 -3.35 1.37 1.55
C PHE A 94 -2.74 2.21 2.65
N GLY A 95 -3.04 1.92 3.91
CA GLY A 95 -2.43 2.56 5.07
C GLY A 95 -1.54 1.59 5.82
N LEU A 96 -0.23 1.79 5.73
CA LEU A 96 0.75 1.14 6.58
C LEU A 96 0.97 2.00 7.84
N ILE A 97 1.17 1.34 8.98
CA ILE A 97 1.40 1.99 10.28
C ILE A 97 2.56 1.31 10.99
N TYR A 98 3.47 2.12 11.51
CA TYR A 98 4.60 1.68 12.29
C TYR A 98 4.91 2.71 13.36
N GLU A 99 4.75 2.33 14.63
CA GLU A 99 4.94 3.19 15.79
C GLU A 99 4.16 4.52 15.64
N ASN A 100 4.87 5.64 15.60
CA ASN A 100 4.34 6.99 15.52
C ASN A 100 4.19 7.51 14.08
N GLN A 101 4.31 6.65 13.07
CA GLN A 101 4.28 7.02 11.66
C GLN A 101 3.24 6.19 10.89
N ARG A 102 2.62 6.84 9.90
CA ARG A 102 1.81 6.17 8.88
C ARG A 102 2.29 6.56 7.50
N LEU A 103 2.26 5.57 6.62
CA LEU A 103 2.43 5.77 5.19
C LEU A 103 1.20 5.26 4.49
N ARG A 104 0.40 6.20 3.97
CA ARG A 104 -0.78 5.86 3.17
C ARG A 104 -0.50 6.15 1.71
N LEU A 105 -0.94 5.27 0.83
CA LEU A 105 -0.76 5.44 -0.60
C LEU A 105 -2.05 5.08 -1.33
N VAL A 106 -2.54 6.02 -2.13
CA VAL A 106 -3.70 5.84 -3.01
C VAL A 106 -3.21 5.57 -4.42
N GLN A 107 -3.71 4.52 -5.06
CA GLN A 107 -3.54 4.27 -6.49
C GLN A 107 -4.90 4.40 -7.18
N LEU A 108 -5.01 5.31 -8.16
CA LEU A 108 -6.22 5.56 -8.93
C LEU A 108 -5.99 5.29 -10.42
N PHE A 109 -6.92 4.54 -11.00
CA PHE A 109 -6.97 4.20 -12.42
C PHE A 109 -8.15 4.92 -13.07
N ASP A 110 -7.93 5.42 -14.28
CA ASP A 110 -8.95 6.08 -15.07
C ASP A 110 -9.97 5.09 -15.67
N LYS A 111 -10.92 5.62 -16.43
CA LYS A 111 -11.94 4.83 -17.14
C LYS A 111 -11.38 3.95 -18.26
N ASN A 112 -10.12 4.20 -18.68
CA ASN A 112 -9.38 3.36 -19.62
C ASN A 112 -8.56 2.28 -18.91
N LEU A 113 -8.70 2.19 -17.58
CA LEU A 113 -8.00 1.24 -16.71
C LEU A 113 -6.48 1.44 -16.68
N GLN A 114 -6.01 2.66 -16.95
CA GLN A 114 -4.61 3.04 -16.83
C GLN A 114 -4.38 3.77 -15.52
N LEU A 115 -3.20 3.59 -14.92
CA LEU A 115 -2.82 4.35 -13.72
C LEU A 115 -2.83 5.84 -14.05
N ASP A 116 -3.66 6.62 -13.35
CA ASP A 116 -3.89 8.04 -13.61
C ASP A 116 -3.21 8.91 -12.56
N LYS A 117 -3.42 8.57 -11.28
CA LYS A 117 -2.96 9.40 -10.15
C LYS A 117 -2.54 8.52 -8.99
N LEU A 118 -1.51 8.97 -8.29
CA LEU A 118 -1.21 8.46 -6.96
C LEU A 118 -1.29 9.61 -5.95
N THR A 119 -1.61 9.26 -4.70
CA THR A 119 -1.48 10.19 -3.58
C THR A 119 -0.72 9.50 -2.47
N LEU A 120 0.48 9.98 -2.20
CA LEU A 120 1.32 9.55 -1.09
C LEU A 120 1.04 10.44 0.11
N ILE A 121 0.62 9.85 1.21
CA ILE A 121 0.26 10.56 2.43
C ILE A 121 1.20 10.10 3.53
N ARG A 122 2.06 11.02 3.97
CA ARG A 122 3.12 10.75 4.94
C ARG A 122 2.74 11.45 6.21
N GLU A 123 2.47 10.68 7.26
CA GLU A 123 1.91 11.17 8.50
C GLU A 123 2.75 10.69 9.69
N HIS A 124 2.80 11.52 10.72
CA HIS A 124 3.34 11.18 12.03
C HIS A 124 2.42 11.70 13.13
N LEU A 125 2.46 11.10 14.31
CA LEU A 125 1.73 11.64 15.46
C LEU A 125 2.23 13.05 15.78
N ALA A 126 1.31 13.93 16.20
CA ALA A 126 1.64 15.28 16.62
C ALA A 126 2.79 15.28 17.65
N GLY A 127 3.78 16.14 17.44
CA GLY A 127 4.97 16.23 18.30
C GLY A 127 6.03 15.13 18.09
N THR A 128 5.92 14.30 17.05
CA THR A 128 6.84 13.17 16.79
C THR A 128 7.48 13.18 15.40
N GLN A 129 7.73 14.37 14.85
CA GLN A 129 8.22 14.55 13.47
C GLN A 129 9.43 13.64 13.15
N PRO A 130 9.33 12.77 12.12
CA PRO A 130 10.41 11.88 11.75
C PRO A 130 11.49 12.64 10.97
N PRO A 131 12.74 12.12 10.97
CA PRO A 131 13.77 12.64 10.08
C PRO A 131 13.35 12.45 8.61
N GLN A 132 13.74 13.40 7.76
CA GLN A 132 13.54 13.26 6.32
C GLN A 132 14.31 12.05 5.80
N LYS A 133 13.64 11.25 4.97
CA LYS A 133 14.24 10.10 4.28
C LYS A 133 14.42 10.41 2.80
N PRO A 134 15.50 9.93 2.18
CA PRO A 134 15.65 10.01 0.73
C PRO A 134 14.53 9.22 0.03
N PRO A 135 14.29 9.49 -1.27
CA PRO A 135 13.48 8.62 -2.10
C PRO A 135 14.06 7.20 -2.13
N LEU A 136 13.16 6.21 -2.21
CA LEU A 136 13.57 4.82 -2.31
C LEU A 136 14.39 4.58 -3.58
N THR A 137 15.44 3.78 -3.45
CA THR A 137 16.29 3.34 -4.56
C THR A 137 16.25 1.81 -4.72
N VAL A 138 16.62 1.32 -5.90
CA VAL A 138 16.74 -0.14 -6.13
C VAL A 138 17.79 -0.74 -5.20
N ASP A 139 18.91 -0.06 -5.00
CA ASP A 139 20.05 -0.55 -4.20
C ASP A 139 19.65 -0.84 -2.75
N GLU A 140 18.76 -0.03 -2.16
CA GLU A 140 18.24 -0.27 -0.82
C GLU A 140 17.44 -1.58 -0.71
N LEU A 141 16.80 -2.00 -1.80
CA LEU A 141 16.01 -3.23 -1.88
C LEU A 141 16.84 -4.48 -2.18
N LEU A 142 18.04 -4.34 -2.78
CA LEU A 142 18.88 -5.48 -3.13
C LEU A 142 19.28 -6.29 -1.91
N GLY A 143 19.38 -7.61 -2.08
CA GLY A 143 19.72 -8.56 -1.02
C GLY A 143 18.62 -9.57 -0.74
N GLU A 144 18.70 -10.20 0.43
CA GLU A 144 17.73 -11.17 0.90
C GLU A 144 16.86 -10.57 1.99
N TRP A 145 15.56 -10.82 1.89
CA TRP A 145 14.54 -10.43 2.85
C TRP A 145 13.78 -11.66 3.31
N GLN A 146 13.53 -11.78 4.61
CA GLN A 146 12.74 -12.86 5.19
C GLN A 146 11.72 -12.31 6.17
N GLY A 147 10.54 -12.93 6.22
CA GLY A 147 9.47 -12.44 7.08
C GLY A 147 8.24 -13.31 7.12
N GLU A 148 7.14 -12.69 7.50
CA GLU A 148 5.83 -13.30 7.61
C GLU A 148 4.79 -12.46 6.90
N ALA A 149 3.75 -13.14 6.42
CA ALA A 149 2.60 -12.53 5.80
C ALA A 149 1.30 -13.04 6.44
N VAL A 150 0.36 -12.12 6.61
CA VAL A 150 -0.99 -12.39 7.09
C VAL A 150 -1.97 -12.02 5.99
N THR A 151 -2.87 -12.92 5.63
CA THR A 151 -3.97 -12.65 4.70
C THR A 151 -5.31 -12.67 5.41
N ILE A 152 -6.10 -11.62 5.18
CA ILE A 152 -7.46 -11.47 5.66
C ILE A 152 -8.42 -11.32 4.49
N TYR A 153 -9.69 -11.64 4.71
CA TYR A 153 -10.67 -11.82 3.64
C TYR A 153 -11.92 -10.96 3.88
N PRO A 154 -12.56 -10.43 2.81
CA PRO A 154 -13.78 -9.63 2.93
C PRO A 154 -14.99 -10.37 3.51
N ASP A 155 -14.99 -11.71 3.46
CA ASP A 155 -16.02 -12.57 4.05
C ASP A 155 -15.74 -12.98 5.50
N TRP A 156 -14.63 -12.48 6.07
CA TRP A 156 -14.24 -12.64 7.47
C TRP A 156 -13.97 -14.09 7.89
N ARG A 157 -13.63 -14.95 6.92
CA ARG A 157 -13.02 -16.25 7.26
C ARG A 157 -11.70 -16.05 8.02
N SER A 158 -11.25 -17.10 8.69
CA SER A 158 -10.01 -17.07 9.47
C SER A 158 -8.81 -16.58 8.65
N PRO A 159 -7.95 -15.72 9.22
CA PRO A 159 -6.73 -15.30 8.57
C PRO A 159 -5.77 -16.46 8.28
N GLU A 160 -5.03 -16.35 7.18
CA GLU A 160 -3.94 -17.28 6.85
C GLU A 160 -2.59 -16.62 7.12
N ASN A 161 -1.65 -17.37 7.70
CA ASN A 161 -0.29 -16.92 7.98
C ASN A 161 0.70 -17.80 7.24
N TYR A 162 1.75 -17.19 6.70
CA TYR A 162 2.81 -17.93 6.00
C TYR A 162 4.12 -17.16 6.00
N SER A 163 5.23 -17.90 5.98
CA SER A 163 6.56 -17.31 5.85
C SER A 163 6.78 -16.77 4.44
N THR A 164 7.58 -15.72 4.35
CA THR A 164 8.01 -15.11 3.09
C THR A 164 9.53 -15.08 2.99
N LYS A 165 10.03 -15.21 1.76
CA LYS A 165 11.42 -14.98 1.42
C LYS A 165 11.49 -14.26 0.08
N MET A 166 12.20 -13.14 0.02
CA MET A 166 12.44 -12.40 -1.20
C MET A 166 13.94 -12.25 -1.43
N GLN A 167 14.38 -12.48 -2.65
CA GLN A 167 15.76 -12.23 -3.07
C GLN A 167 15.74 -11.32 -4.30
N LEU A 168 16.48 -10.21 -4.20
CA LEU A 168 16.60 -9.19 -5.23
C LEU A 168 18.07 -8.98 -5.58
N GLN A 169 18.43 -9.14 -6.85
CA GLN A 169 19.80 -8.95 -7.34
C GLN A 169 19.78 -8.30 -8.72
N LEU A 170 20.86 -7.61 -9.08
CA LEU A 170 21.08 -7.16 -10.45
C LEU A 170 21.91 -8.20 -11.21
N ASP A 171 21.53 -8.47 -12.46
CA ASP A 171 22.35 -9.28 -13.36
C ASP A 171 23.50 -8.46 -13.98
N GLY A 172 24.36 -9.11 -14.77
CA GLY A 172 25.49 -8.45 -15.44
C GLY A 172 25.10 -7.37 -16.45
N ASN A 173 23.82 -7.29 -16.83
CA ASN A 173 23.25 -6.28 -17.73
C ASN A 173 22.45 -5.21 -16.98
N GLY A 174 22.45 -5.22 -15.64
CA GLY A 174 21.69 -4.28 -14.82
C GLY A 174 20.18 -4.54 -14.78
N ARG A 175 19.70 -5.71 -15.21
CA ARG A 175 18.30 -6.11 -14.99
C ARG A 175 18.13 -6.62 -13.56
N LEU A 176 16.99 -6.31 -12.96
CA LEU A 176 16.62 -6.85 -11.67
C LEU A 176 16.13 -8.29 -11.83
N ILE A 177 16.70 -9.20 -11.06
CA ILE A 177 16.23 -10.57 -10.85
C ILE A 177 15.54 -10.60 -9.48
N GLN A 178 14.29 -11.06 -9.48
CA GLN A 178 13.48 -11.25 -8.28
C GLN A 178 13.12 -12.72 -8.13
N SER A 179 13.31 -13.27 -6.92
CA SER A 179 12.72 -14.52 -6.47
C SER A 179 11.90 -14.25 -5.22
N LEU A 180 10.60 -14.53 -5.28
CA LEU A 180 9.65 -14.28 -4.19
C LEU A 180 8.95 -15.57 -3.81
N THR A 181 9.12 -15.99 -2.56
CA THR A 181 8.48 -17.16 -1.97
C THR A 181 7.41 -16.71 -0.99
N PHE A 182 6.20 -17.23 -1.17
CA PHE A 182 5.05 -17.08 -0.28
C PHE A 182 4.53 -18.47 0.11
N GLY A 183 4.76 -18.89 1.35
CA GLY A 183 4.50 -20.27 1.77
C GLY A 183 5.23 -21.26 0.87
N ASN A 184 4.50 -22.13 0.19
CA ASN A 184 5.05 -23.18 -0.68
C ASN A 184 5.17 -22.77 -2.17
N ARG A 185 4.91 -21.50 -2.50
CA ARG A 185 4.96 -21.00 -3.88
C ARG A 185 6.14 -20.06 -4.06
N THR A 186 6.93 -20.28 -5.11
CA THR A 186 8.02 -19.38 -5.50
C THR A 186 7.73 -18.83 -6.89
N ILE A 187 7.87 -17.52 -7.03
CA ILE A 187 7.72 -16.77 -8.28
C ILE A 187 9.08 -16.15 -8.59
N SER A 188 9.60 -16.45 -9.77
CA SER A 188 10.82 -15.83 -10.29
C SER A 188 10.48 -14.93 -11.46
N SER A 189 11.02 -13.72 -11.45
CA SER A 189 10.73 -12.70 -12.47
C SER A 189 11.95 -11.81 -12.69
N THR A 190 12.07 -11.26 -13.89
CA THR A 190 13.09 -10.25 -14.21
C THR A 190 12.44 -8.96 -14.66
N ALA A 191 13.12 -7.84 -14.41
CA ALA A 191 12.64 -6.51 -14.73
C ALA A 191 13.76 -5.63 -15.25
N THR A 192 13.38 -4.64 -16.06
CA THR A 192 14.27 -3.52 -16.39
C THR A 192 14.17 -2.47 -15.30
N VAL A 193 15.28 -1.82 -14.99
CA VAL A 193 15.33 -0.69 -14.06
C VAL A 193 15.62 0.57 -14.87
N LYS A 194 14.74 1.56 -14.78
CA LYS A 194 14.92 2.86 -15.41
C LYS A 194 14.53 3.96 -14.43
N ASN A 195 15.52 4.72 -13.97
CA ASN A 195 15.34 5.77 -12.96
C ASN A 195 14.66 5.20 -11.70
N SER A 196 13.54 5.77 -11.31
CA SER A 196 12.70 5.36 -10.17
C SER A 196 11.64 4.31 -10.54
N ILE A 197 11.74 3.64 -11.68
CA ILE A 197 10.75 2.67 -12.17
C ILE A 197 11.40 1.32 -12.42
N ILE A 198 10.85 0.27 -11.80
CA ILE A 198 11.16 -1.13 -12.11
C ILE A 198 10.02 -1.67 -12.97
N HIS A 199 10.33 -2.21 -14.14
CA HIS A 199 9.34 -2.67 -15.11
C HIS A 199 9.47 -4.16 -15.37
N PHE A 200 8.48 -4.93 -14.91
CA PHE A 200 8.37 -6.37 -15.13
C PHE A 200 7.66 -6.61 -16.46
N ASP A 201 8.44 -6.95 -17.48
CA ASP A 201 8.04 -6.97 -18.89
C ASP A 201 8.10 -8.36 -19.54
N GLN A 202 8.34 -9.41 -18.75
CA GLN A 202 8.47 -10.78 -19.24
C GLN A 202 7.20 -11.29 -19.93
N ASP A 203 6.02 -10.92 -19.40
CA ASP A 203 4.73 -11.21 -20.03
C ASP A 203 4.17 -9.92 -20.63
N SER A 204 4.11 -9.87 -21.95
CA SER A 204 3.59 -8.71 -22.70
C SER A 204 2.12 -8.43 -22.43
N GLN A 205 1.36 -9.41 -21.91
CA GLN A 205 -0.04 -9.25 -21.53
C GLN A 205 -0.23 -8.90 -20.04
N LYS A 206 0.82 -8.99 -19.21
CA LYS A 206 0.76 -8.78 -17.76
C LYS A 206 1.94 -7.96 -17.26
N GLN A 207 2.09 -6.77 -17.85
CA GLN A 207 3.13 -5.85 -17.45
C GLN A 207 2.79 -5.16 -16.14
N VAL A 208 3.75 -5.20 -15.22
CA VAL A 208 3.68 -4.59 -13.88
C VAL A 208 4.81 -3.59 -13.73
N GLN A 209 4.50 -2.44 -13.16
CA GLN A 209 5.49 -1.45 -12.75
C GLN A 209 5.60 -1.38 -11.23
N VAL A 210 6.80 -1.06 -10.74
CA VAL A 210 7.04 -0.60 -9.38
C VAL A 210 7.61 0.80 -9.46
N LEU A 211 6.89 1.77 -8.91
CA LEU A 211 7.39 3.13 -8.70
C LEU A 211 8.11 3.18 -7.36
N LEU A 212 9.34 3.69 -7.36
CA LEU A 212 10.11 3.99 -6.17
C LEU A 212 9.84 5.45 -5.79
N LEU A 213 9.36 5.67 -4.58
CA LEU A 213 8.73 6.92 -4.16
C LEU A 213 9.43 7.51 -2.92
N PRO A 214 9.15 8.78 -2.57
CA PRO A 214 9.65 9.39 -1.34
C PRO A 214 9.34 8.58 -0.07
N ASN A 215 10.16 8.77 0.97
CA ASN A 215 9.96 8.17 2.30
C ASN A 215 10.02 6.64 2.33
N GLY A 216 10.84 6.03 1.48
CA GLY A 216 10.96 4.58 1.38
C GLY A 216 9.72 3.89 0.78
N ALA A 217 8.79 4.65 0.19
CA ALA A 217 7.57 4.10 -0.37
C ALA A 217 7.82 3.43 -1.74
N SER A 218 6.99 2.46 -2.05
CA SER A 218 6.86 1.90 -3.39
C SER A 218 5.39 1.65 -3.74
N ALA A 219 5.04 1.83 -5.00
CA ALA A 219 3.72 1.49 -5.54
C ALA A 219 3.89 0.49 -6.67
N THR A 220 3.29 -0.69 -6.51
CA THR A 220 3.28 -1.76 -7.50
C THR A 220 1.88 -1.88 -8.10
N SER A 221 1.80 -1.81 -9.43
CA SER A 221 0.54 -1.95 -10.16
C SER A 221 0.75 -2.48 -11.58
N PRO A 222 -0.28 -3.11 -12.17
CA PRO A 222 -0.30 -3.32 -13.62
C PRO A 222 -0.25 -1.99 -14.35
N LEU A 223 0.44 -1.93 -15.50
CA LEU A 223 0.41 -0.73 -16.36
C LEU A 223 -1.02 -0.38 -16.81
N LYS A 224 -1.82 -1.43 -17.02
CA LYS A 224 -3.22 -1.34 -17.40
C LYS A 224 -3.98 -2.51 -16.78
N LEU A 225 -5.07 -2.23 -16.07
CA LEU A 225 -5.94 -3.30 -15.59
C LEU A 225 -6.66 -3.93 -16.78
N SER A 226 -6.72 -5.26 -16.77
CA SER A 226 -7.37 -6.05 -17.81
C SER A 226 -8.58 -6.77 -17.23
N LEU A 227 -9.70 -6.69 -17.93
CA LEU A 227 -10.88 -7.49 -17.59
C LEU A 227 -10.57 -8.97 -17.79
N ARG A 228 -11.21 -9.85 -17.00
CA ARG A 228 -11.07 -11.32 -17.11
C ARG A 228 -9.66 -11.84 -16.80
N GLN A 229 -8.86 -11.07 -16.05
CA GLN A 229 -7.54 -11.47 -15.58
C GLN A 229 -7.44 -11.13 -14.09
N PRO A 230 -6.91 -12.04 -13.26
CA PRO A 230 -6.63 -11.69 -11.87
C PRO A 230 -5.55 -10.63 -11.84
N PHE A 231 -5.63 -9.74 -10.87
CA PHE A 231 -4.64 -8.69 -10.67
C PHE A 231 -4.52 -8.35 -9.19
N PHE A 232 -3.47 -7.60 -8.87
CA PHE A 232 -3.26 -7.09 -7.54
C PHE A 232 -2.81 -5.64 -7.61
N LEU A 233 -3.03 -4.93 -6.53
CA LEU A 233 -2.41 -3.64 -6.25
C LEU A 233 -1.58 -3.80 -4.99
N GLU A 234 -0.34 -3.34 -5.03
CA GLU A 234 0.58 -3.47 -3.89
C GLU A 234 1.25 -2.14 -3.56
N VAL A 235 1.49 -1.92 -2.27
CA VAL A 235 2.32 -0.84 -1.78
C VAL A 235 3.39 -1.42 -0.87
N GLY A 236 4.56 -0.81 -0.87
CA GLY A 236 5.64 -1.15 0.06
C GLY A 236 6.15 0.07 0.80
N TRP A 237 6.66 -0.15 1.99
CA TRP A 237 7.34 0.86 2.80
C TRP A 237 8.61 0.26 3.39
N LEU A 238 9.75 0.77 2.95
CA LEU A 238 11.02 0.57 3.63
C LEU A 238 11.04 1.48 4.86
N ILE A 239 10.63 0.91 5.99
CA ILE A 239 10.48 1.62 7.27
C ILE A 239 11.87 2.01 7.78
N GLN A 240 12.82 1.08 7.72
CA GLN A 240 14.23 1.25 8.06
C GLN A 240 15.08 0.43 7.08
N PRO A 241 16.40 0.66 6.94
CA PRO A 241 17.24 -0.06 5.98
C PRO A 241 17.13 -1.59 6.04
N GLY A 242 16.79 -2.15 7.20
CA GLY A 242 16.59 -3.58 7.41
C GLY A 242 15.14 -4.02 7.65
N LEU A 243 14.15 -3.13 7.61
CA LEU A 243 12.76 -3.44 7.93
C LEU A 243 11.81 -2.87 6.86
N ARG A 244 11.03 -3.77 6.26
CA ARG A 244 10.10 -3.43 5.18
C ARG A 244 8.72 -4.02 5.45
N GLN A 245 7.69 -3.26 5.11
CA GLN A 245 6.32 -3.76 4.99
C GLN A 245 5.83 -3.70 3.55
N ARG A 246 4.97 -4.64 3.17
CA ARG A 246 4.23 -4.63 1.91
C ARG A 246 2.77 -4.95 2.16
N MET A 247 1.86 -4.31 1.45
CA MET A 247 0.44 -4.62 1.51
C MET A 247 -0.10 -4.87 0.11
N ILE A 248 -0.79 -5.99 -0.07
CA ILE A 248 -1.27 -6.48 -1.36
C ILE A 248 -2.77 -6.66 -1.30
N ARG A 249 -3.50 -5.93 -2.15
CA ARG A 249 -4.94 -6.08 -2.35
C ARG A 249 -5.17 -6.90 -3.61
N SER A 250 -5.76 -8.08 -3.48
CA SER A 250 -5.87 -9.07 -4.56
C SER A 250 -7.29 -9.14 -5.12
N TYR A 251 -7.41 -9.27 -6.44
CA TYR A 251 -8.67 -9.38 -7.15
C TYR A 251 -8.69 -10.63 -8.03
N SER A 252 -9.88 -11.24 -8.14
CA SER A 252 -10.10 -12.40 -9.00
C SER A 252 -10.06 -12.03 -10.49
N ASP A 253 -10.13 -13.03 -11.36
CA ASP A 253 -10.34 -12.84 -12.79
C ASP A 253 -11.70 -12.20 -13.13
N LYS A 254 -12.70 -12.33 -12.27
CA LYS A 254 -13.99 -11.63 -12.38
C LYS A 254 -13.93 -10.20 -11.83
N GLY A 255 -12.79 -9.79 -11.27
CA GLY A 255 -12.57 -8.43 -10.77
C GLY A 255 -13.13 -8.17 -9.37
N ASP A 256 -13.67 -9.17 -8.68
CA ASP A 256 -14.07 -9.04 -7.28
C ASP A 256 -12.85 -9.04 -6.35
N TRP A 257 -12.92 -8.25 -5.29
CA TRP A 257 -11.91 -8.20 -4.24
C TRP A 257 -11.95 -9.49 -3.41
N ILE A 258 -10.84 -10.23 -3.38
CA ILE A 258 -10.79 -11.55 -2.75
C ILE A 258 -10.03 -11.57 -1.42
N SER A 259 -8.99 -10.74 -1.27
CA SER A 259 -8.17 -10.74 -0.05
C SER A 259 -7.30 -9.49 0.09
N LEU A 260 -6.80 -9.29 1.31
CA LEU A 260 -5.79 -8.32 1.66
C LEU A 260 -4.67 -9.01 2.42
N THR A 261 -3.43 -8.83 1.97
CA THR A 261 -2.24 -9.43 2.59
C THR A 261 -1.32 -8.34 3.10
N LEU A 262 -0.87 -8.46 4.35
CA LEU A 262 0.19 -7.63 4.93
C LEU A 262 1.42 -8.50 5.13
N VAL A 263 2.56 -8.01 4.66
CA VAL A 263 3.86 -8.67 4.75
C VAL A 263 4.78 -7.79 5.59
N THR A 264 5.50 -8.38 6.54
CA THR A 264 6.58 -7.70 7.29
C THR A 264 7.85 -8.52 7.16
N GLU A 265 8.91 -7.91 6.62
CA GLU A 265 10.15 -8.58 6.25
C GLU A 265 11.36 -7.82 6.78
N ASN A 266 12.37 -8.59 7.21
CA ASN A 266 13.67 -8.08 7.61
C ASN A 266 14.74 -8.45 6.59
N LYS A 267 15.71 -7.56 6.39
CA LYS A 267 16.89 -7.81 5.57
C LYS A 267 17.87 -8.72 6.32
N ILE A 268 18.47 -9.68 5.61
CA ILE A 268 19.47 -10.63 6.14
C ILE A 268 20.88 -10.14 5.86
#